data_AF-A0A0D6LYC5-F1
#
_entry.id   AF-A0A0D6LYC5-F1
#
_cell.length_a   1.000
_cell.length_b   1.000
_cell.length_c   1.000
_cell.angle_alpha   90.00
_cell.angle_beta   90.00
_cell.angle_gamma   90.00
#
_symmetry.space_group_name_H-M   'P 1'
#
loop_
_entity.id
_entity.type
_entity.pdbx_description
1 polymer ?
#
loop_
_entity_poly.entity_id
_entity_poly.type
_entity_poly.pdbx_seq_one_letter_code
_entity_poly.pdbx_strand_id
1 'polypeptide(L)'
;MGSIIGHEVMHGFDNLGKDYDTDGNMRRWLSDEWQKKFDERARCFVKQYDNTSVLLYTDKGAFRTYLKSNGTLTLSENLADYGGLQLAFKLVGDDIRFRCHGTQQSGVFHKS
;
A
#
# COMPACT_ATOMS: atom_id res chain seq x y z
N MET A 1 9.99 -7.94 -6.26
CA MET A 1 10.70 -7.41 -5.07
C MET A 1 10.17 -6.05 -4.63
N GLY A 2 10.06 -5.05 -5.52
CA GLY A 2 9.59 -3.70 -5.11
C GLY A 2 8.24 -3.66 -4.39
N SER A 3 7.27 -4.49 -4.77
CA SER A 3 5.97 -4.58 -4.10
C SER A 3 6.05 -5.11 -2.67
N ILE A 4 6.94 -6.09 -2.41
CA ILE A 4 7.13 -6.68 -1.08
C ILE A 4 7.81 -5.65 -0.17
N ILE A 5 8.87 -5.00 -0.64
CA ILE A 5 9.52 -3.92 0.12
C ILE A 5 8.52 -2.81 0.42
N GLY A 6 7.70 -2.44 -0.57
CA GLY A 6 6.65 -1.45 -0.37
C GLY A 6 5.59 -1.91 0.64
N HIS A 7 5.21 -3.18 0.64
CA HIS A 7 4.28 -3.76 1.61
C HIS A 7 4.83 -3.60 3.05
N GLU A 8 6.08 -4.03 3.29
CA GLU A 8 6.70 -3.90 4.62
C GLU A 8 6.84 -2.44 5.09
N VAL A 9 7.18 -1.53 4.17
CA VAL A 9 7.23 -0.09 4.47
C VAL A 9 5.84 0.42 4.86
N MET A 10 4.79 -0.04 4.17
CA MET A 10 3.42 0.42 4.40
C MET A 10 2.82 -0.09 5.71
N HIS A 11 3.32 -1.18 6.30
CA HIS A 11 2.94 -1.57 7.66
C HIS A 11 3.25 -0.48 8.69
N GLY A 12 4.29 0.33 8.48
CA GLY A 12 4.56 1.50 9.34
C GLY A 12 3.50 2.61 9.25
N PHE A 13 2.60 2.55 8.27
CA PHE A 13 1.60 3.58 7.99
C PHE A 13 0.17 3.02 7.83
N ASP A 14 -0.05 1.75 8.16
CA ASP A 14 -1.37 1.13 8.11
C ASP A 14 -2.23 1.55 9.33
N ASN A 15 -3.39 0.91 9.51
CA ASN A 15 -4.32 1.28 10.58
C ASN A 15 -3.76 1.08 11.99
N LEU A 16 -2.69 0.30 12.17
CA LEU A 16 -1.98 0.10 13.43
C LEU A 16 -0.67 0.90 13.45
N GLY A 17 0.12 0.80 12.39
CA GLY A 17 1.45 1.42 12.30
C GLY A 17 1.42 2.94 12.39
N LYS A 18 0.37 3.60 11.88
CA LYS A 18 0.22 5.05 11.93
C LYS A 18 0.30 5.67 13.34
N ASP A 19 0.08 4.87 14.39
CA ASP A 19 0.09 5.31 15.78
C ASP A 19 1.45 5.04 16.47
N TYR A 20 2.47 4.60 15.73
CA TYR A 20 3.85 4.46 16.19
C TYR A 20 4.74 5.54 15.56
N ASP A 21 5.59 6.17 16.36
CA ASP A 21 6.57 7.14 15.89
C ASP A 21 7.85 6.47 15.33
N THR A 22 8.81 7.27 14.88
CA THR A 22 10.05 6.79 14.25
C THR A 22 10.93 5.93 15.16
N ASP A 23 10.74 6.05 16.47
CA ASP A 23 11.47 5.27 17.47
C ASP A 23 10.70 4.00 17.88
N GLY A 24 9.53 3.77 17.29
CA GLY A 24 8.66 2.64 17.61
C GLY A 24 7.84 2.83 18.88
N ASN A 25 7.70 4.07 19.39
CA ASN A 25 6.84 4.33 20.52
C ASN A 25 5.40 4.57 20.06
N MET A 26 4.43 3.99 20.78
CA MET A 26 3.02 4.27 20.54
C MET A 26 2.72 5.72 20.93
N ARG A 27 2.57 6.58 19.93
CA ARG A 27 2.32 8.01 20.09
C ARG A 27 1.47 8.52 18.96
N ARG A 28 0.41 9.26 19.28
CA ARG A 28 -0.36 10.01 18.29
C ARG A 28 0.45 11.20 17.77
N TRP A 29 1.11 11.04 16.62
CA TRP A 29 1.93 12.07 15.98
C TRP A 29 1.27 12.72 14.75
N LEU A 30 0.14 12.15 14.29
CA LEU A 30 -0.69 12.69 13.21
C LEU A 30 -1.89 13.47 13.76
N SER A 31 -2.31 14.51 13.04
CA SER A 31 -3.45 15.36 13.44
C SER A 31 -4.78 14.60 13.41
N ASP A 32 -5.74 15.05 14.22
CA ASP A 32 -7.07 14.44 14.30
C ASP A 32 -7.82 14.47 12.97
N GLU A 33 -7.64 15.56 12.20
CA GLU A 33 -8.20 15.66 10.86
C GLU A 33 -7.64 14.59 9.92
N TRP A 34 -6.34 14.32 9.99
CA TRP A 34 -5.69 13.30 9.19
C TRP A 34 -6.22 11.91 9.56
N GLN A 35 -6.32 11.62 10.86
CA GLN A 35 -6.84 10.33 11.34
C GLN A 35 -8.25 10.07 10.83
N LYS A 36 -9.12 11.08 10.93
CA LYS A 36 -10.50 10.96 10.43
C LYS A 36 -10.53 10.66 8.93
N LYS A 37 -9.74 11.38 8.13
CA LYS A 37 -9.63 11.17 6.68
C LYS A 37 -9.04 9.79 6.34
N PHE A 38 -8.09 9.32 7.13
CA PHE A 38 -7.52 7.99 6.99
C PHE A 38 -8.59 6.92 7.25
N ASP A 39 -9.30 6.99 8.37
CA ASP A 39 -10.34 6.03 8.74
C ASP A 39 -11.47 5.99 7.71
N GLU A 40 -11.88 7.16 7.19
CA GLU A 40 -12.87 7.27 6.12
C GLU A 40 -12.45 6.53 4.85
N ARG A 41 -11.17 6.60 4.47
CA ARG A 41 -10.62 5.89 3.30
C ARG A 41 -10.41 4.41 3.58
N ALA A 42 -9.91 4.05 4.76
CA ALA A 42 -9.67 2.67 5.17
C ALA A 42 -10.98 1.84 5.16
N ARG A 43 -12.13 2.46 5.48
CA ARG A 43 -13.45 1.83 5.35
C ARG A 43 -13.77 1.33 3.94
N CYS A 44 -13.20 1.94 2.89
CA CYS A 44 -13.35 1.44 1.52
C CYS A 44 -12.79 0.02 1.39
N PHE A 45 -11.61 -0.22 1.96
CA PHE A 45 -10.96 -1.53 1.96
C PHE A 45 -11.72 -2.54 2.80
N VAL A 46 -12.19 -2.16 4.00
CA VAL A 46 -13.07 -3.03 4.81
C VAL A 46 -14.26 -3.50 3.98
N LYS A 47 -14.98 -2.55 3.36
CA LYS A 47 -16.16 -2.86 2.53
C LYS A 47 -15.81 -3.72 1.31
N GLN A 48 -14.68 -3.45 0.65
CA GLN A 48 -14.24 -4.24 -0.50
C GLN A 48 -14.00 -5.69 -0.11
N TYR A 49 -13.29 -5.92 0.99
CA TYR A 49 -12.89 -7.26 1.41
C TYR A 49 -14.04 -8.02 2.09
N ASP A 50 -14.93 -7.36 2.83
CA ASP A 50 -16.17 -7.98 3.34
C ASP A 50 -17.06 -8.52 2.21
N ASN A 51 -17.00 -7.91 1.02
CA ASN A 51 -17.74 -8.38 -0.15
C ASN A 51 -17.00 -9.45 -0.97
N THR A 52 -15.72 -9.70 -0.68
CA THR A 52 -14.91 -10.70 -1.38
C THR A 52 -15.23 -12.11 -0.88
N SER A 53 -15.60 -12.99 -1.80
CA SER A 53 -15.82 -14.41 -1.51
C SER A 53 -14.50 -15.18 -1.49
N VAL A 54 -14.33 -16.05 -0.50
CA VAL A 54 -13.19 -16.98 -0.45
C VAL A 54 -13.39 -18.07 -1.51
N LEU A 55 -12.33 -18.33 -2.29
CA LEU A 55 -12.29 -19.41 -3.26
C LEU A 55 -11.65 -20.65 -2.63
N LEU A 56 -12.27 -21.81 -2.86
CA LEU A 56 -11.67 -23.11 -2.53
C LEU A 56 -11.04 -23.69 -3.79
N TYR A 57 -9.77 -24.07 -3.71
CA TYR A 57 -9.05 -24.72 -4.80
C TYR A 57 -8.98 -26.22 -4.54
N THR A 58 -9.29 -27.00 -5.58
CA THR A 58 -9.19 -28.47 -5.60
C THR A 58 -8.44 -28.91 -6.86
N ASP A 59 -8.17 -30.20 -6.98
CA ASP A 59 -7.70 -30.85 -8.22
C ASP A 59 -8.62 -30.58 -9.43
N LYS A 60 -9.89 -30.23 -9.18
CA LYS A 60 -10.91 -29.94 -10.20
C LYS A 60 -11.08 -28.45 -10.51
N GLY A 61 -10.25 -27.57 -9.91
CA GLY A 61 -10.30 -26.13 -10.12
C GLY A 61 -10.82 -25.34 -8.91
N ALA A 62 -11.12 -24.05 -9.14
CA ALA A 62 -11.53 -23.10 -8.13
C ALA A 62 -13.06 -23.00 -8.02
N PHE A 63 -13.59 -23.11 -6.81
CA PHE A 63 -15.02 -23.01 -6.53
C PHE A 63 -15.29 -21.85 -5.57
N ARG A 64 -16.28 -21.01 -5.89
CA ARG A 64 -16.73 -19.95 -4.97
C ARG A 64 -17.41 -20.61 -3.77
N THR A 65 -16.97 -20.22 -2.57
CA THR A 65 -17.62 -20.63 -1.33
C THR A 65 -18.63 -19.58 -0.87
N TYR A 66 -19.45 -19.95 0.12
CA TYR A 66 -20.29 -19.00 0.86
C TYR A 66 -19.50 -18.17 1.88
N LEU A 67 -18.24 -18.51 2.14
CA LEU A 67 -17.39 -17.78 3.07
C LEU A 67 -16.98 -16.43 2.44
N LYS A 68 -17.08 -15.38 3.24
CA LYS A 68 -16.58 -14.04 2.92
C LYS A 68 -15.27 -13.80 3.66
N SER A 69 -14.39 -12.99 3.07
CA SER A 69 -13.27 -12.44 3.82
C SER A 69 -13.80 -11.52 4.93
N ASN A 70 -12.99 -11.33 5.97
CA ASN A 70 -13.26 -10.35 7.01
C ASN A 70 -12.37 -9.13 6.74
N GLY A 71 -12.96 -8.09 6.15
CA GLY A 71 -12.25 -6.89 5.74
C GLY A 71 -11.70 -6.08 6.90
N THR A 72 -12.31 -6.18 8.09
CA THR A 72 -11.78 -5.54 9.30
C THR A 72 -10.55 -6.29 9.80
N LEU A 73 -10.60 -7.63 9.86
CA LEU A 73 -9.48 -8.46 10.29
C LEU A 73 -8.28 -8.34 9.36
N THR A 74 -8.51 -8.22 8.06
CA THR A 74 -7.46 -8.18 7.03
C THR A 74 -6.99 -6.77 6.69
N LEU A 75 -7.50 -5.73 7.39
CA LEU A 75 -7.31 -4.34 6.99
C LEU A 75 -5.84 -3.91 6.89
N SER A 76 -4.98 -4.29 7.86
CA SER A 76 -3.53 -3.99 7.84
C SER A 76 -2.89 -4.46 6.53
N GLU A 77 -3.04 -5.74 6.25
CA GLU A 77 -2.46 -6.41 5.07
C GLU A 77 -3.02 -5.82 3.78
N ASN A 78 -4.33 -5.56 3.72
CA ASN A 78 -4.97 -4.98 2.53
C ASN A 78 -4.44 -3.58 2.22
N LEU A 79 -4.19 -2.76 3.26
CA LEU A 79 -3.61 -1.42 3.10
C LEU A 79 -2.13 -1.51 2.69
N ALA A 80 -1.37 -2.44 3.29
CA ALA A 80 0.03 -2.68 2.98
C ALA A 80 0.22 -3.18 1.54
N ASP A 81 -0.58 -4.15 1.09
CA ASP A 81 -0.59 -4.66 -0.27
C ASP A 81 -0.90 -3.57 -1.29
N TYR A 82 -1.95 -2.80 -1.05
CA TYR A 82 -2.33 -1.72 -1.95
C TYR A 82 -1.24 -0.66 -2.04
N GLY A 83 -0.74 -0.18 -0.90
CA GLY A 83 0.31 0.83 -0.87
C GLY A 83 1.63 0.34 -1.47
N GLY A 84 2.01 -0.92 -1.21
CA GLY A 84 3.21 -1.55 -1.75
C GLY A 84 3.18 -1.69 -3.27
N LEU A 85 2.02 -2.06 -3.84
CA LEU A 85 1.82 -2.10 -5.28
C LEU A 85 1.86 -0.70 -5.91
N GLN A 86 1.23 0.30 -5.28
CA GLN A 86 1.26 1.70 -5.76
C GLN A 86 2.69 2.24 -5.77
N LEU A 87 3.45 2.02 -4.70
CA LEU A 87 4.84 2.45 -4.60
C LEU A 87 5.71 1.78 -5.67
N ALA A 88 5.59 0.46 -5.80
CA ALA A 88 6.34 -0.30 -6.81
C ALA A 88 6.03 0.18 -8.24
N PHE A 89 4.75 0.39 -8.55
CA PHE A 89 4.33 0.87 -9.87
C PHE A 89 4.88 2.27 -10.17
N LYS A 90 4.80 3.19 -9.20
CA LYS A 90 5.34 4.54 -9.33
C LYS A 90 6.85 4.52 -9.60
N LEU A 91 7.61 3.73 -8.83
CA LEU A 91 9.05 3.61 -8.98
C LEU A 91 9.46 3.07 -10.34
N VAL A 92 8.75 2.07 -10.87
CA VAL A 92 8.99 1.55 -12.23
C VAL A 92 8.70 2.63 -13.27
N GLY A 93 7.61 3.38 -13.12
CA GLY A 93 7.29 4.49 -14.02
C GLY A 93 8.36 5.59 -14.01
N ASP A 94 8.87 5.93 -12.83
CA ASP A 94 9.93 6.92 -12.68
C ASP A 94 11.28 6.42 -13.23
N ASP A 95 11.63 5.14 -13.06
CA ASP A 95 12.81 4.52 -13.67
C ASP A 95 12.72 4.51 -15.20
N ILE A 96 11.56 4.16 -15.77
CA ILE A 96 11.35 4.23 -17.22
C ILE A 96 11.49 5.67 -17.72
N ARG A 97 10.88 6.65 -17.04
CA ARG A 97 11.04 8.07 -17.40
C ARG A 97 12.50 8.51 -17.32
N PHE A 98 13.20 8.13 -16.26
CA PHE A 98 14.62 8.45 -16.10
C PHE A 98 15.46 7.79 -17.21
N ARG A 99 15.19 6.54 -17.58
CA ARG A 99 15.88 5.85 -18.68
C ARG A 99 15.56 6.43 -20.05
N CYS A 100 14.32 6.84 -20.29
CA CYS A 100 13.88 7.40 -21.58
C CYS A 100 14.28 8.87 -21.76
N HIS A 101 14.38 9.65 -20.68
CA HIS A 101 14.76 11.07 -20.72
C HIS A 101 16.22 11.33 -20.26
N GLY A 102 16.93 10.32 -19.79
CA GLY A 102 18.27 10.43 -19.17
C GLY A 102 19.46 10.52 -20.12
N THR A 103 19.27 10.71 -21.43
CA THR A 103 20.36 10.93 -22.40
C THR A 103 20.42 12.34 -22.97
N GLN A 104 19.69 13.32 -22.42
CA GLN A 104 19.72 14.72 -22.89
C GLN A 104 20.17 15.78 -21.87
N GLN A 105 20.78 15.42 -20.73
CA GLN A 105 21.32 16.42 -19.79
C GLN A 105 22.75 16.18 -19.30
N SER A 106 23.59 15.53 -20.11
CA SER A 106 25.05 15.63 -19.99
C SER A 106 25.57 16.75 -20.91
N GLY A 107 25.20 17.99 -20.60
CA GLY A 107 25.64 19.15 -21.38
C GLY A 107 25.29 20.48 -20.71
N VAL A 108 26.28 21.05 -20.03
CA VAL A 108 26.39 22.47 -19.64
C VAL A 108 25.46 22.94 -18.53
N PHE A 109 26.02 23.21 -17.34
CA PHE A 109 25.92 24.53 -16.71
C PHE A 109 27.06 24.73 -15.71
N HIS A 110 28.03 25.55 -16.13
CA HIS A 110 29.08 26.14 -15.32
C HIS A 110 28.80 27.65 -15.30
N LYS A 111 28.89 28.28 -14.11
CA LYS A 111 28.67 29.72 -13.82
C LYS A 111 27.21 30.17 -13.86
N SER A 112 26.73 31.03 -12.97
CA SER A 112 27.38 32.09 -12.16
C SER A 112 27.06 32.02 -10.68
#